data_AF-A0A5N0VGK6-F1
#
_entry.id   AF-A0A5N0VGK6-F1
#
_cell.length_a   1.000
_cell.length_b   1.000
_cell.length_c   1.000
_cell.angle_alpha   90.00
_cell.angle_beta   90.00
_cell.angle_gamma   90.00
#
_symmetry.space_group_name_H-M   'P 1'
#
loop_
_entity.id
_entity.type
_entity.pdbx_description
1 polymer ?
#
loop_
_entity_poly.entity_id
_entity_poly.type
_entity_poly.pdbx_seq_one_letter_code
_entity_poly.pdbx_strand_id
1 'polypeptide(L)'
;MTDEEIMPPAEDRRRRSRAELDAMVEDLWDRTQVQQAQIDRLRRQIAALEDEQEDNPRWARWLPYSAPPAAEDNGRHGETPLVTIACFVQYYNETYVGQPGSRAVAIPDCWLEHPGLVAELATLTYTWRAAHVGKGASVRDAQYWHDRWRPAFAERLVTEWVHAHCLADGHKAVGALGRRSRFEPAPEVTDS
;
A
#
# COMPACT_ATOMS: atom_id res chain seq x y z
N MET A 1 24.59 -44.86 -65.43
CA MET A 1 23.30 -44.49 -64.81
C MET A 1 23.38 -44.92 -63.35
N THR A 2 23.63 -43.94 -62.48
CA THR A 2 23.70 -43.88 -61.00
C THR A 2 24.57 -42.63 -60.74
N ASP A 3 23.94 -41.46 -60.59
CA ASP A 3 23.51 -40.86 -59.32
C ASP A 3 24.64 -40.79 -58.29
N GLU A 4 25.28 -39.61 -58.19
CA GLU A 4 25.56 -38.97 -56.90
C GLU A 4 25.91 -37.49 -57.12
N GLU A 5 24.85 -36.69 -57.05
CA GLU A 5 24.89 -35.26 -56.76
C GLU A 5 25.30 -35.10 -55.28
N ILE A 6 26.53 -34.65 -55.01
CA ILE A 6 26.94 -34.27 -53.65
C ILE A 6 27.30 -32.77 -53.66
N MET A 7 26.38 -32.02 -53.04
CA MET A 7 26.44 -30.60 -52.71
C MET A 7 27.80 -30.12 -52.18
N PRO A 8 28.12 -28.82 -52.35
CA PRO A 8 29.37 -28.24 -51.88
C PRO A 8 29.41 -28.24 -50.34
N PRO A 9 30.56 -28.48 -49.68
CA PRO A 9 30.69 -28.21 -48.26
C PRO A 9 30.62 -26.69 -48.07
N ALA A 10 29.61 -26.26 -47.32
CA ALA A 10 29.36 -24.89 -46.91
C ALA A 10 30.41 -24.39 -45.90
N GLU A 11 31.67 -24.28 -46.33
CA GLU A 11 32.75 -23.66 -45.56
C GLU A 11 32.92 -22.17 -45.92
N ASP A 12 31.81 -21.43 -45.92
CA ASP A 12 31.85 -19.96 -45.88
C ASP A 12 31.31 -19.44 -44.54
N ARG A 13 31.66 -20.12 -43.45
CA ARG A 13 31.53 -19.60 -42.09
C ARG A 13 32.74 -18.75 -41.74
N ARG A 14 32.84 -17.61 -42.43
CA ARG A 14 33.24 -16.30 -41.91
C ARG A 14 34.37 -16.32 -40.87
N ARG A 15 35.62 -16.38 -41.32
CA ARG A 15 36.73 -15.75 -40.57
C ARG A 15 36.43 -14.26 -40.53
N ARG A 16 35.86 -13.77 -39.42
CA ARG A 16 35.72 -12.33 -39.22
C ARG A 16 37.10 -11.69 -39.29
N SER A 17 37.22 -10.65 -40.10
CA SER A 17 38.50 -9.95 -40.23
C SER A 17 38.81 -9.23 -38.92
N ARG A 18 40.09 -8.97 -38.65
CA ARG A 18 40.51 -8.24 -37.43
C ARG A 18 39.80 -6.89 -37.32
N ALA A 19 39.62 -6.20 -38.45
CA ALA A 19 38.89 -4.94 -38.52
C ALA A 19 37.41 -5.07 -38.12
N GLU A 20 36.75 -6.19 -38.46
CA GLU A 20 35.37 -6.44 -38.04
C GLU A 20 35.27 -6.70 -36.53
N LEU A 21 36.26 -7.38 -35.94
CA LEU A 21 36.31 -7.58 -34.50
C LEU A 21 36.57 -6.26 -33.76
N ASP A 22 37.50 -5.43 -34.27
CA ASP A 22 37.80 -4.12 -33.69
C ASP A 22 36.55 -3.22 -33.72
N ALA A 23 35.83 -3.17 -34.85
CA ALA A 23 34.58 -2.41 -34.96
C ALA A 23 33.46 -2.94 -34.03
N MET A 24 33.36 -4.25 -33.84
CA MET A 24 32.42 -4.83 -32.89
C MET A 24 32.77 -4.50 -31.43
N VAL A 25 34.06 -4.47 -31.09
CA VAL A 25 34.52 -4.10 -29.75
C VAL A 25 34.22 -2.64 -29.46
N GLU A 26 34.42 -1.74 -30.44
CA GLU A 26 34.04 -0.33 -30.33
C GLU A 26 32.52 -0.14 -30.12
N ASP A 27 31.68 -0.82 -30.91
CA ASP A 27 30.21 -0.77 -30.74
C ASP A 27 29.76 -1.32 -29.37
N LEU A 28 30.36 -2.41 -28.89
CA LEU A 28 30.08 -2.94 -27.55
C LEU A 28 30.53 -1.99 -26.44
N TRP A 29 31.67 -1.33 -26.62
CA TRP A 29 32.16 -0.34 -25.68
C TRP A 29 31.21 0.85 -25.60
N ASP A 30 30.79 1.40 -26.74
CA ASP A 30 29.85 2.52 -26.79
C ASP A 30 28.50 2.17 -26.16
N ARG A 31 27.97 0.98 -26.42
CA ARG A 31 26.74 0.49 -25.76
C ARG A 31 26.90 0.38 -24.26
N THR A 32 28.04 -0.10 -23.78
CA THR A 32 28.33 -0.22 -22.34
C THR A 32 28.39 1.16 -21.68
N GLN A 33 29.02 2.15 -22.34
CA GLN A 33 29.07 3.53 -21.85
C GLN A 33 27.67 4.16 -21.77
N VAL A 34 26.84 3.97 -22.80
CA VAL A 34 25.46 4.47 -22.81
C VAL A 34 24.64 3.83 -21.69
N GLN A 35 24.76 2.51 -21.49
CA GLN A 35 24.06 1.81 -20.41
C GLN A 35 24.52 2.28 -19.03
N GLN A 36 25.82 2.50 -18.84
CA GLN A 36 26.35 3.02 -17.58
C GLN A 36 25.78 4.41 -17.28
N ALA A 37 25.71 5.30 -18.28
CA ALA A 37 25.12 6.62 -18.13
C ALA A 37 23.61 6.55 -17.78
N GLN A 38 22.87 5.56 -18.32
CA GLN A 38 21.48 5.32 -17.96
C GLN A 38 21.34 4.82 -16.51
N ILE A 39 22.19 3.89 -16.08
CA ILE A 39 22.23 3.40 -14.69
C ILE A 39 22.50 4.56 -13.73
N ASP A 40 23.46 5.43 -14.04
CA ASP A 40 23.79 6.57 -13.17
C ASP A 40 22.71 7.66 -13.17
N ARG A 41 21.94 7.79 -14.26
CA ARG A 41 20.74 8.63 -14.28
C ARG A 41 19.65 8.05 -13.39
N LEU A 42 19.35 6.75 -13.53
CA LEU A 42 18.32 6.08 -12.74
C LEU A 42 18.68 6.11 -11.24
N ARG A 43 19.95 5.86 -10.89
CA ARG A 43 20.43 5.98 -9.50
C ARG A 43 20.20 7.38 -8.93
N ARG A 44 20.48 8.44 -9.70
CA ARG A 44 20.19 9.82 -9.27
C ARG A 44 18.70 10.10 -9.14
N GLN A 45 17.87 9.54 -10.01
CA GLN A 45 16.41 9.68 -9.90
C GLN A 45 15.88 8.94 -8.69
N ILE A 46 16.38 7.72 -8.41
CA ILE A 46 16.03 6.96 -7.21
C ILE A 46 16.46 7.75 -5.97
N ALA A 47 17.72 8.22 -5.89
CA ALA A 47 18.20 9.00 -4.77
C ALA A 47 17.40 10.30 -4.58
N ALA A 48 17.00 10.99 -5.65
CA ALA A 48 16.16 12.19 -5.54
C ALA A 48 14.74 11.87 -5.05
N LEU A 49 14.16 10.74 -5.48
CA LEU A 49 12.85 10.26 -5.00
C LEU A 49 12.93 9.78 -3.55
N GLU A 50 14.03 9.15 -3.17
CA GLU A 50 14.32 8.71 -1.80
C GLU A 50 14.58 9.91 -0.87
N ASP A 51 15.40 10.89 -1.26
CA ASP A 51 15.60 12.16 -0.53
C ASP A 51 14.29 12.93 -0.41
N GLU A 52 13.48 12.94 -1.46
CA GLU A 52 12.12 13.46 -1.39
C GLU A 52 11.26 12.70 -0.36
N GLN A 53 11.52 11.41 -0.15
CA GLN A 53 10.83 10.58 0.83
C GLN A 53 11.43 10.68 2.25
N GLU A 54 12.71 11.08 2.38
CA GLU A 54 13.50 11.10 3.61
C GLU A 54 13.44 12.45 4.37
N ASP A 55 12.67 13.42 3.87
CA ASP A 55 12.29 14.61 4.63
C ASP A 55 11.26 14.25 5.72
N ASN A 56 11.77 13.63 6.81
CA ASN A 56 11.25 13.51 8.19
C ASN A 56 9.72 13.48 8.30
N PRO A 57 9.04 12.38 8.73
CA PRO A 57 7.59 12.20 8.61
C PRO A 57 6.87 13.49 8.97
N ARG A 58 6.54 14.27 7.92
CA ARG A 58 6.02 15.63 8.09
C ARG A 58 4.59 15.46 8.54
N TRP A 59 4.43 15.17 9.83
CA TRP A 59 3.15 15.30 10.49
C TRP A 59 2.68 16.70 10.25
N ALA A 60 1.42 16.80 9.87
CA ALA A 60 0.85 18.09 9.64
C ALA A 60 0.93 18.94 10.92
N ARG A 61 1.22 20.23 10.78
CA ARG A 61 1.38 21.15 11.93
C ARG A 61 0.12 21.28 12.79
N TRP A 62 -1.03 20.92 12.24
CA TRP A 62 -2.33 20.91 12.93
C TRP A 62 -2.61 19.59 13.67
N LEU A 63 -1.65 18.66 13.70
CA LEU A 63 -1.75 17.43 14.46
C LEU A 63 -0.99 17.59 15.80
N PRO A 64 -1.65 17.94 16.91
CA PRO A 64 -0.98 18.16 18.20
C PRO A 64 -0.53 16.86 18.89
N TYR A 65 -1.11 15.72 18.50
CA TYR A 65 -0.78 14.39 19.04
C TYR A 65 -0.15 13.52 17.96
N SER A 66 0.61 12.50 18.35
CA SER A 66 1.22 11.57 17.39
C SER A 66 0.15 10.85 16.57
N ALA A 67 0.38 10.73 15.26
CA ALA A 67 -0.47 9.92 14.40
C ALA A 67 -0.43 8.44 14.82
N PRO A 68 -1.54 7.69 14.67
CA PRO A 68 -1.52 6.25 14.87
C PRO A 68 -0.50 5.59 13.91
N PRO A 69 0.29 4.61 14.40
CA PRO A 69 1.19 3.84 13.55
C PRO A 69 0.44 3.16 12.41
N ALA A 70 1.14 2.92 11.30
CA ALA A 70 0.59 2.22 10.15
C ALA A 70 1.60 1.24 9.55
N ALA A 71 1.08 0.20 8.90
CA ALA A 71 1.87 -0.77 8.14
C ALA A 71 2.66 -0.12 6.99
N GLU A 72 2.19 1.03 6.49
CA GLU A 72 2.85 1.80 5.43
C GLU A 72 3.99 2.71 5.94
N ASP A 73 4.21 2.80 7.25
CA ASP A 73 5.30 3.60 7.81
C ASP A 73 6.66 2.92 7.56
N ASN A 74 7.71 3.72 7.37
CA ASN A 74 9.07 3.22 7.11
C ASN A 74 9.52 2.25 8.22
N GLY A 75 10.02 1.08 7.84
CA GLY A 75 10.50 0.06 8.78
C GLY A 75 9.45 -0.97 9.23
N ARG A 76 8.20 -0.89 8.73
CA ARG A 76 7.12 -1.87 9.02
C ARG A 76 6.75 -2.76 7.82
N HIS A 77 7.70 -2.97 6.93
CA HIS A 77 7.49 -3.77 5.72
C HIS A 77 7.04 -5.20 6.08
N GLY A 78 5.95 -5.65 5.45
CA GLY A 78 5.36 -6.98 5.67
C GLY A 78 4.16 -7.02 6.61
N GLU A 79 3.85 -5.92 7.30
CA GLU A 79 2.59 -5.79 8.05
C GLU A 79 1.39 -5.72 7.09
N THR A 80 0.25 -6.22 7.54
CA THR A 80 -0.99 -6.15 6.74
C THR A 80 -1.68 -4.79 6.93
N PRO A 81 -2.44 -4.30 5.92
CA PRO A 81 -3.25 -3.07 6.06
C PRO A 81 -4.22 -3.08 7.25
N LEU A 82 -4.58 -4.25 7.77
CA LEU A 82 -5.43 -4.36 8.95
C LEU A 82 -4.76 -3.78 10.20
N VAL A 83 -3.42 -3.80 10.29
CA VAL A 83 -2.68 -3.16 11.40
C VAL A 83 -2.94 -1.65 11.41
N THR A 84 -2.84 -1.01 10.24
CA THR A 84 -3.15 0.43 10.09
C THR A 84 -4.56 0.76 10.57
N ILE A 85 -5.54 -0.07 10.19
CA ILE A 85 -6.94 0.13 10.59
C ILE A 85 -7.11 -0.09 12.10
N ALA A 86 -6.51 -1.14 12.67
CA ALA A 86 -6.60 -1.44 14.09
C ALA A 86 -5.99 -0.32 14.96
N CYS A 87 -4.81 0.18 14.60
CA CYS A 87 -4.18 1.32 15.27
C CYS A 87 -5.05 2.59 15.16
N PHE A 88 -5.70 2.81 14.02
CA PHE A 88 -6.62 3.92 13.87
C PHE A 88 -7.90 3.78 14.70
N VAL A 89 -8.48 2.58 14.81
CA VAL A 89 -9.63 2.30 15.67
C VAL A 89 -9.32 2.67 17.12
N GLN A 90 -8.16 2.25 17.63
CA GLN A 90 -7.71 2.60 18.97
C GLN A 90 -7.56 4.12 19.13
N TYR A 91 -6.86 4.78 18.21
CA TYR A 91 -6.70 6.22 18.19
C TYR A 91 -8.04 6.98 18.13
N TYR A 92 -9.00 6.50 17.33
CA TYR A 92 -10.33 7.12 17.21
C TYR A 92 -11.08 7.08 18.55
N ASN A 93 -11.10 5.92 19.19
CA ASN A 93 -11.77 5.72 20.48
C ASN A 93 -11.12 6.57 21.58
N GLU A 94 -9.79 6.65 21.62
CA GLU A 94 -9.06 7.48 22.59
C GLU A 94 -9.22 8.99 22.34
N THR A 95 -9.28 9.41 21.07
CA THR A 95 -9.23 10.84 20.71
C THR A 95 -10.61 11.50 20.65
N TYR A 96 -11.64 10.80 20.14
CA TYR A 96 -12.92 11.44 19.80
C TYR A 96 -14.09 11.05 20.70
N VAL A 97 -14.00 9.91 21.40
CA VAL A 97 -15.10 9.34 22.18
C VAL A 97 -15.03 9.82 23.64
N GLY A 98 -16.19 9.91 24.30
CA GLY A 98 -16.28 10.30 25.71
C GLY A 98 -16.21 11.81 25.98
N GLN A 99 -16.06 12.64 24.94
CA GLN A 99 -16.08 14.10 25.07
C GLN A 99 -17.53 14.63 25.19
N PRO A 100 -17.87 15.44 26.22
CA PRO A 100 -19.20 16.04 26.35
C PRO A 100 -19.61 16.83 25.10
N GLY A 101 -20.78 16.51 24.53
CA GLY A 101 -21.29 17.14 23.31
C GLY A 101 -20.76 16.56 22.00
N SER A 102 -19.82 15.61 22.04
CA SER A 102 -19.41 14.84 20.86
C SER A 102 -20.49 13.83 20.48
N ARG A 103 -20.74 13.68 19.18
CA ARG A 103 -21.58 12.61 18.61
C ARG A 103 -20.80 11.33 18.31
N ALA A 104 -19.49 11.32 18.57
CA ALA A 104 -18.66 10.15 18.35
C ALA A 104 -19.05 9.01 19.31
N VAL A 105 -19.16 7.81 18.77
CA VAL A 105 -19.47 6.59 19.51
C VAL A 105 -18.26 5.67 19.43
N ALA A 106 -18.01 4.90 20.48
CA ALA A 106 -16.94 3.91 20.49
C ALA A 106 -17.14 2.91 19.35
N ILE A 107 -16.09 2.70 18.56
CA ILE A 107 -16.00 1.57 17.64
C ILE A 107 -15.89 0.31 18.50
N PRO A 108 -16.80 -0.67 18.35
CA PRO A 108 -16.84 -1.84 19.22
C PRO A 108 -15.71 -2.82 18.91
N ASP A 109 -15.27 -3.60 19.90
CA ASP A 109 -14.17 -4.57 19.76
C ASP A 109 -14.43 -5.61 18.67
N CYS A 110 -15.70 -5.89 18.38
CA CYS A 110 -16.10 -6.84 17.35
C CYS A 110 -16.07 -6.28 15.93
N TRP A 111 -15.53 -5.08 15.69
CA TRP A 111 -15.57 -4.43 14.37
C TRP A 111 -15.04 -5.29 13.21
N LEU A 112 -14.09 -6.20 13.47
CA LEU A 112 -13.58 -7.17 12.48
C LEU A 112 -14.63 -8.14 11.97
N GLU A 113 -15.67 -8.40 12.77
CA GLU A 113 -16.77 -9.32 12.44
C GLU A 113 -17.83 -8.65 11.55
N HIS A 114 -17.67 -7.35 11.24
CA HIS A 114 -18.59 -6.56 10.43
C HIS A 114 -17.91 -6.12 9.11
N PRO A 115 -18.00 -6.89 8.01
CA PRO A 115 -17.25 -6.59 6.77
C PRO A 115 -17.55 -5.20 6.17
N GLY A 116 -18.80 -4.73 6.27
CA GLY A 116 -19.18 -3.37 5.85
C GLY A 116 -18.49 -2.29 6.69
N LEU A 117 -18.47 -2.48 8.01
CA LEU A 117 -17.75 -1.58 8.92
C LEU A 117 -16.24 -1.60 8.65
N VAL A 118 -15.64 -2.78 8.44
CA VAL A 118 -14.20 -2.88 8.10
C VAL A 118 -13.88 -2.10 6.83
N ALA A 119 -14.72 -2.19 5.79
CA ALA A 119 -14.52 -1.45 4.54
C ALA A 119 -14.63 0.07 4.75
N GLU A 120 -15.63 0.53 5.51
CA GLU A 120 -15.75 1.96 5.81
C GLU A 120 -14.60 2.45 6.68
N LEU A 121 -14.23 1.71 7.73
CA LEU A 121 -13.08 2.00 8.60
C LEU A 121 -11.79 2.11 7.80
N ALA A 122 -11.57 1.22 6.82
CA ALA A 122 -10.43 1.33 5.92
C ALA A 122 -10.43 2.69 5.22
N THR A 123 -11.52 3.07 4.56
CA THR A 123 -11.59 4.36 3.85
C THR A 123 -11.48 5.56 4.79
N LEU A 124 -12.09 5.50 5.98
CA LEU A 124 -12.01 6.56 6.99
C LEU A 124 -10.57 6.74 7.50
N THR A 125 -9.87 5.62 7.73
CA THR A 125 -8.48 5.60 8.19
C THR A 125 -7.54 6.20 7.13
N TYR A 126 -7.62 5.72 5.89
CA TYR A 126 -6.73 6.18 4.82
C TYR A 126 -7.01 7.63 4.42
N THR A 127 -8.27 8.07 4.45
CA THR A 127 -8.61 9.47 4.21
C THR A 127 -8.12 10.38 5.34
N TRP A 128 -8.19 9.92 6.60
CA TRP A 128 -7.57 10.64 7.71
C TRP A 128 -6.06 10.76 7.52
N ARG A 129 -5.38 9.66 7.19
CA ARG A 129 -3.93 9.65 6.97
C ARG A 129 -3.53 10.57 5.82
N ALA A 130 -4.22 10.52 4.68
CA ALA A 130 -3.97 11.41 3.55
C ALA A 130 -4.13 12.90 3.92
N ALA A 131 -5.06 13.21 4.82
CA ALA A 131 -5.27 14.58 5.29
C ALA A 131 -4.22 15.08 6.30
N HIS A 132 -3.50 14.18 7.01
CA HIS A 132 -2.66 14.55 8.15
C HIS A 132 -1.18 14.13 8.06
N VAL A 133 -0.84 13.18 7.18
CA VAL A 133 0.48 12.56 7.12
C VAL A 133 1.07 12.71 5.72
N GLY A 134 2.34 13.11 5.65
CA GLY A 134 3.12 13.18 4.42
C GLY A 134 2.92 14.48 3.64
N LYS A 135 3.57 14.57 2.48
CA LYS A 135 3.60 15.81 1.66
C LYS A 135 2.25 16.28 1.15
N GLY A 136 1.29 15.36 1.00
CA GLY A 136 -0.07 15.66 0.53
C GLY A 136 -1.02 16.16 1.62
N ALA A 137 -0.60 16.21 2.88
CA ALA A 137 -1.45 16.64 3.99
C ALA A 137 -1.93 18.08 3.79
N SER A 138 -3.22 18.31 4.06
CA SER A 138 -3.90 19.56 3.75
C SER A 138 -4.85 19.96 4.89
N VAL A 139 -4.73 21.21 5.37
CA VAL A 139 -5.63 21.76 6.41
C VAL A 139 -7.08 21.69 5.96
N ARG A 140 -7.35 21.94 4.68
CA ARG A 140 -8.70 21.89 4.12
C ARG A 140 -9.27 20.49 4.24
N ASP A 141 -8.50 19.49 3.87
CA ASP A 141 -8.97 18.11 3.84
C ASP A 141 -9.08 17.55 5.27
N ALA A 142 -8.20 17.98 6.18
CA ALA A 142 -8.32 17.70 7.60
C ALA A 142 -9.59 18.31 8.21
N GLN A 143 -9.85 19.60 7.94
CA GLN A 143 -11.08 20.25 8.39
C GLN A 143 -12.33 19.58 7.81
N TYR A 144 -12.29 19.22 6.52
CA TYR A 144 -13.37 18.50 5.86
C TYR A 144 -13.60 17.10 6.48
N TRP A 145 -12.53 16.39 6.82
CA TRP A 145 -12.62 15.10 7.50
C TRP A 145 -13.34 15.25 8.85
N HIS A 146 -12.99 16.26 9.65
CA HIS A 146 -13.62 16.52 10.94
C HIS A 146 -15.07 17.01 10.86
N ASP A 147 -15.41 17.79 9.83
CA ASP A 147 -16.75 18.36 9.60
C ASP A 147 -17.72 17.36 8.95
N ARG A 148 -17.25 16.58 7.96
CA ARG A 148 -18.12 15.73 7.13
C ARG A 148 -17.94 14.25 7.39
N TRP A 149 -16.72 13.73 7.22
CA TRP A 149 -16.51 12.28 7.21
C TRP A 149 -16.64 11.67 8.60
N ARG A 150 -16.00 12.25 9.61
CA ARG A 150 -16.07 11.75 10.99
C ARG A 150 -17.50 11.76 11.55
N PRO A 151 -18.30 12.84 11.46
CA PRO A 151 -19.64 12.82 12.02
C PRO A 151 -20.58 11.90 11.25
N ALA A 152 -20.46 11.83 9.93
CA ALA A 152 -21.28 10.92 9.11
C ALA A 152 -20.95 9.45 9.38
N PHE A 153 -19.67 9.12 9.63
CA PHE A 153 -19.27 7.79 10.10
C PHE A 153 -19.89 7.47 11.46
N ALA A 154 -19.82 8.41 12.43
CA ALA A 154 -20.39 8.18 13.76
C ALA A 154 -21.91 7.94 13.72
N GLU A 155 -22.62 8.63 12.82
CA GLU A 155 -24.04 8.39 12.57
C GLU A 155 -24.28 6.98 12.00
N ARG A 156 -23.59 6.62 10.89
CA ARG A 156 -23.74 5.29 10.25
C ARG A 156 -23.30 4.14 11.12
N LEU A 157 -22.32 4.35 12.00
CA LEU A 157 -21.91 3.33 12.97
C LEU A 157 -23.11 2.87 13.80
N VAL A 158 -23.95 3.80 14.25
CA VAL A 158 -25.12 3.50 15.08
C VAL A 158 -26.32 3.03 14.26
N THR A 159 -26.48 3.51 13.02
CA THR A 159 -27.70 3.27 12.23
C THR A 159 -27.59 2.14 11.21
N GLU A 160 -26.39 1.80 10.74
CA GLU A 160 -26.20 0.90 9.58
C GLU A 160 -25.27 -0.28 9.87
N TRP A 161 -24.17 -0.05 10.60
CA TRP A 161 -23.07 -1.03 10.61
C TRP A 161 -23.11 -2.04 11.74
N VAL A 162 -23.55 -1.63 12.92
CA VAL A 162 -23.58 -2.50 14.09
C VAL A 162 -24.95 -2.51 14.73
N HIS A 163 -25.32 -3.66 15.31
CA HIS A 163 -26.50 -3.72 16.14
C HIS A 163 -26.22 -3.00 17.46
N ALA A 164 -27.26 -2.47 18.12
CA ALA A 164 -27.13 -1.83 19.43
C ALA A 164 -26.41 -2.68 20.49
N HIS A 165 -26.46 -4.01 20.37
CA HIS A 165 -25.76 -4.94 21.29
C HIS A 165 -24.25 -4.89 21.12
N CYS A 166 -23.73 -4.69 19.91
CA CYS A 166 -22.31 -4.56 19.66
C CYS A 166 -21.72 -3.35 20.39
N LEU A 167 -22.53 -2.29 20.61
CA LEU A 167 -22.12 -1.08 21.31
C LEU A 167 -22.24 -1.19 22.84
N ALA A 168 -22.99 -2.16 23.37
CA ALA A 168 -23.32 -2.28 24.79
C ALA A 168 -22.74 -3.53 25.46
N ASP A 169 -22.91 -4.70 24.84
CA ASP A 169 -22.72 -6.01 25.48
C ASP A 169 -21.81 -6.96 24.67
N GLY A 170 -21.18 -6.47 23.59
CA GLY A 170 -20.33 -7.25 22.69
C GLY A 170 -21.07 -7.89 21.52
N HIS A 171 -20.35 -8.64 20.68
CA HIS A 171 -20.94 -9.21 19.46
C HIS A 171 -21.92 -10.34 19.76
N LYS A 172 -23.03 -10.33 19.04
CA LYS A 172 -23.92 -11.48 18.92
C LYS A 172 -23.97 -11.87 17.46
N ALA A 173 -23.52 -13.08 17.14
CA ALA A 173 -23.55 -13.59 15.78
C ALA A 173 -25.01 -13.70 15.29
N VAL A 174 -25.45 -12.71 14.53
CA VAL A 174 -26.78 -12.64 13.92
C VAL A 174 -26.61 -12.11 12.50
N GLY A 175 -27.06 -12.87 11.49
CA GLY A 175 -27.06 -12.43 10.09
C GLY A 175 -25.97 -13.06 9.22
N ALA A 176 -25.48 -12.26 8.25
CA ALA A 176 -24.60 -12.72 7.18
C ALA A 176 -23.32 -13.39 7.70
N LEU A 177 -22.90 -14.47 7.04
CA LEU A 177 -21.70 -15.20 7.38
C LEU A 177 -20.46 -14.29 7.31
N GLY A 178 -19.53 -14.49 8.24
CA GLY A 178 -18.23 -13.81 8.23
C GLY A 178 -17.54 -13.99 6.88
N ARG A 179 -17.05 -12.89 6.30
CA ARG A 179 -16.31 -12.92 5.04
C ARG A 179 -14.82 -13.03 5.35
N ARG A 180 -14.16 -14.02 4.75
CA ARG A 180 -12.72 -14.23 4.92
C ARG A 180 -11.93 -13.00 4.47
N SER A 181 -10.94 -12.60 5.26
CA SER A 181 -9.99 -11.56 4.85
C SER A 181 -9.15 -12.05 3.67
N ARG A 182 -8.92 -11.17 2.69
CA ARG A 182 -7.98 -11.46 1.59
C ARG A 182 -6.51 -11.50 2.03
N PHE A 183 -6.23 -11.05 3.25
CA PHE A 183 -4.90 -11.01 3.84
C PHE A 183 -4.63 -12.23 4.75
N GLU A 184 -5.63 -13.09 4.96
CA GLU A 184 -5.41 -14.38 5.61
C GLU A 184 -4.76 -15.37 4.63
N PRO A 185 -3.82 -16.20 5.09
CA PRO A 185 -3.26 -17.25 4.26
C PRO A 185 -4.36 -18.23 3.81
N ALA A 186 -4.26 -18.74 2.59
CA ALA A 186 -5.17 -19.76 2.07
C ALA A 186 -5.17 -21.00 2.98
N PRO A 187 -6.29 -21.73 3.10
CA PRO A 187 -6.28 -22.96 3.89
C PRO A 187 -5.37 -23.96 3.20
N GLU A 188 -4.49 -24.63 3.96
CA GLU A 188 -3.67 -25.71 3.42
C GLU A 188 -4.60 -26.77 2.82
N VAL A 189 -4.46 -27.02 1.53
CA VAL A 189 -5.14 -28.13 0.85
C VAL A 189 -4.42 -29.40 1.31
N THR A 190 -4.95 -30.05 2.34
CA THR A 190 -4.54 -31.40 2.69
C THR A 190 -5.16 -32.35 1.67
N ASP A 191 -4.40 -32.70 0.63
CA ASP A 191 -4.74 -33.86 -0.21
C ASP A 191 -4.80 -35.10 0.70
N SER A 192 -5.96 -35.75 0.74
CA SER A 192 -6.21 -37.04 1.41
C SER A 192 -6.21 -38.17 0.39
#